data_AF-A0A358IW57-F1
#
_entry.id   AF-A0A358IW57-F1
#
_cell.length_a   1.000
_cell.length_b   1.000
_cell.length_c   1.000
_cell.angle_alpha   90.00
_cell.angle_beta   90.00
_cell.angle_gamma   90.00
#
_symmetry.space_group_name_H-M   'P 1'
#
loop_
_entity.id
_entity.type
_entity.pdbx_description
1 polymer ?
#
loop_
_entity_poly.entity_id
_entity_poly.type
_entity_poly.pdbx_seq_one_letter_code
_entity_poly.pdbx_strand_id
1 'polypeptide(L)'
;MVEIVRRISTPWHVWLIGVLSFLWNALFVWQWMLQVTGDPAYWAGMSPAEAAYLRSVPLWTDIAVGVAFWGGLLGAALLLLRRRQATMVFAVALIAMLADTAYVHFMSHGREIMGPVGVALGLILIGVLIAQTAYCAWMSRRGLIV
;
A
#
# COMPACT_ATOMS: atom_id res chain seq x y z
N MET A 1 -10.80 48.93 -7.60
CA MET A 1 -11.51 47.64 -7.63
C MET A 1 -10.47 46.55 -7.35
N VAL A 2 -10.30 46.14 -6.09
CA VAL A 2 -9.27 45.17 -5.70
C VAL A 2 -9.86 43.77 -5.81
N GLU A 3 -9.40 43.01 -6.80
CA GLU A 3 -9.77 41.62 -7.00
C GLU A 3 -9.08 40.79 -5.91
N ILE A 4 -9.83 40.41 -4.87
CA ILE A 4 -9.34 39.51 -3.83
C ILE A 4 -9.18 38.14 -4.48
N VAL A 5 -7.96 37.81 -4.90
CA VAL A 5 -7.58 36.46 -5.30
C VAL A 5 -7.79 35.56 -4.10
N ARG A 6 -8.92 34.86 -4.06
CA ARG A 6 -9.23 33.84 -3.07
C ARG A 6 -8.21 32.72 -3.25
N ARG A 7 -7.13 32.73 -2.45
CA ARG A 7 -6.27 31.54 -2.32
C ARG A 7 -7.15 30.43 -1.77
N ILE A 8 -7.48 29.46 -2.61
CA ILE A 8 -8.13 28.23 -2.16
C ILE A 8 -7.14 27.59 -1.19
N SER A 9 -7.44 27.65 0.11
CA SER A 9 -6.60 27.02 1.11
C SER A 9 -6.58 25.51 0.84
N THR A 10 -5.45 24.88 1.11
CA THR A 10 -5.37 23.42 1.02
C THR A 10 -6.42 22.82 1.96
N PRO A 11 -7.31 21.96 1.46
CA PRO A 11 -8.28 21.35 2.33
C PRO A 11 -7.59 20.52 3.41
N TRP A 12 -8.00 20.70 4.67
CA TRP A 12 -7.40 20.04 5.83
C TRP A 12 -7.33 18.51 5.69
N HIS A 13 -8.31 17.92 5.00
CA HIS A 13 -8.42 16.48 4.83
C HIS A 13 -7.31 15.89 3.93
N VAL A 14 -6.65 16.68 3.07
CA VAL A 14 -5.45 16.24 2.33
C VAL A 14 -4.35 15.84 3.30
N TRP A 15 -4.16 16.66 4.33
CA TRP A 15 -3.13 16.43 5.35
C TRP A 15 -3.50 15.25 6.23
N LEU A 16 -4.74 15.19 6.72
CA LEU A 16 -5.17 14.06 7.55
C LEU A 16 -5.03 12.73 6.78
N ILE A 17 -5.59 12.65 5.56
CA ILE A 17 -5.55 11.43 4.76
C ILE A 17 -4.12 11.10 4.33
N GLY A 18 -3.31 12.10 4.00
CA GLY A 18 -1.90 11.93 3.67
C GLY A 18 -1.10 11.34 4.83
N VAL A 19 -1.26 11.86 6.06
CA VAL A 19 -0.56 11.36 7.25
C VAL A 19 -1.02 9.95 7.60
N LEU A 20 -2.34 9.70 7.62
CA LEU A 20 -2.87 8.37 7.90
C LEU A 20 -2.39 7.35 6.85
N SER A 21 -2.38 7.73 5.58
CA SER A 21 -1.86 6.88 4.50
C SER A 21 -0.36 6.63 4.65
N PHE A 22 0.41 7.62 5.06
CA PHE A 22 1.85 7.49 5.25
C PHE A 22 2.16 6.53 6.39
N LEU A 23 1.52 6.73 7.55
CA LEU A 23 1.69 5.87 8.71
C LEU A 23 1.26 4.43 8.42
N TRP A 24 0.10 4.24 7.79
CA TRP A 24 -0.38 2.92 7.38
C TRP A 24 0.64 2.20 6.50
N ASN A 25 1.07 2.82 5.41
CA ASN A 25 2.01 2.19 4.49
C ASN A 25 3.41 1.99 5.10
N ALA A 26 3.84 2.87 6.01
CA ALA A 26 5.10 2.71 6.73
C ALA A 26 5.11 1.44 7.59
N LEU A 27 3.97 1.07 8.20
CA LEU A 27 3.85 -0.18 8.96
C LEU A 27 4.08 -1.42 8.09
N PHE A 28 3.56 -1.44 6.86
CA PHE A 28 3.75 -2.56 5.95
C PHE A 28 5.15 -2.62 5.35
N VAL A 29 5.75 -1.46 5.02
CA VAL A 29 7.17 -1.39 4.66
C VAL A 29 8.03 -1.95 5.79
N TRP A 30 7.77 -1.55 7.03
CA TRP A 30 8.47 -2.07 8.20
C TRP A 30 8.31 -3.59 8.33
N GLN A 31 7.09 -4.10 8.28
CA GLN A 31 6.80 -5.53 8.38
C GLN A 31 7.46 -6.35 7.27
N TRP A 32 7.48 -5.84 6.04
CA TRP A 32 8.17 -6.50 4.92
C TRP A 32 9.69 -6.44 5.08
N MET A 33 10.25 -5.35 5.61
CA MET A 33 11.66 -5.27 5.92
C MET A 33 12.06 -6.36 6.91
N LEU A 34 11.30 -6.56 8.00
CA LEU A 34 11.55 -7.64 8.95
C LEU A 34 11.54 -9.03 8.28
N GLN A 35 10.60 -9.26 7.35
CA GLN A 35 10.53 -10.50 6.58
C GLN A 35 11.80 -10.74 5.76
N VAL A 36 12.17 -9.77 4.91
CA VAL A 36 13.28 -9.95 3.95
C VAL A 36 14.66 -9.88 4.60
N THR A 37 14.80 -9.19 5.74
CA THR A 37 16.04 -9.20 6.53
C THR A 37 16.17 -10.44 7.40
N GLY A 38 15.15 -11.31 7.45
CA GLY A 38 15.19 -12.54 8.24
C GLY A 38 15.08 -12.31 9.74
N ASP A 39 14.36 -11.26 10.18
CA ASP A 39 14.26 -10.90 11.60
C ASP A 39 13.68 -12.06 12.43
N PRO A 40 14.39 -12.54 13.48
CA PRO A 40 13.93 -13.70 14.24
C PRO A 40 12.58 -13.52 14.92
N ALA A 41 12.25 -12.30 15.39
CA ALA A 41 10.99 -12.04 16.09
C ALA A 41 9.80 -12.09 15.12
N TYR A 42 9.98 -11.59 13.89
CA TYR A 42 8.98 -11.72 12.83
C TYR A 42 8.68 -13.19 12.51
N TRP A 43 9.72 -14.01 12.29
CA TRP A 43 9.56 -15.42 11.94
C TRP A 43 9.12 -16.30 13.12
N ALA A 44 9.42 -15.93 14.36
CA ALA A 44 8.97 -16.64 15.56
C ALA A 44 7.46 -16.50 15.81
N GLY A 45 6.83 -15.46 15.25
CA GLY A 45 5.38 -15.25 15.32
C GLY A 45 4.56 -16.13 14.37
N MET A 46 5.21 -16.93 13.52
CA MET A 46 4.57 -17.74 12.50
C MET A 46 4.52 -19.23 12.86
N SER A 47 3.48 -19.91 12.38
CA SER A 47 3.48 -21.37 12.36
C SER A 47 4.53 -21.92 11.38
N PRO A 48 4.98 -23.18 11.57
CA PRO A 48 5.91 -23.82 10.64
C PRO A 48 5.42 -23.85 9.19
N ALA A 49 4.11 -24.02 8.97
CA ALA A 49 3.50 -24.06 7.64
C ALA A 49 3.52 -22.68 6.96
N GLU A 50 3.16 -21.61 7.68
CA GLU A 50 3.22 -20.24 7.18
C GLU A 50 4.66 -19.84 6.84
N ALA A 51 5.61 -20.16 7.72
CA ALA A 51 7.00 -19.83 7.51
C ALA A 51 7.62 -20.59 6.32
N ALA A 52 7.27 -21.87 6.14
CA ALA A 52 7.71 -22.66 4.99
C ALA A 52 7.09 -22.13 3.68
N TYR A 53 5.82 -21.71 3.71
CA TYR A 53 5.16 -21.10 2.57
C TYR A 53 5.87 -19.81 2.15
N LEU A 54 6.03 -18.84 3.07
CA LEU A 54 6.66 -17.55 2.75
C LEU A 54 8.11 -17.67 2.29
N ARG A 55 8.85 -18.71 2.70
CA ARG A 55 10.21 -18.98 2.20
C ARG A 55 10.26 -19.68 0.84
N SER A 56 9.15 -20.24 0.37
CA SER A 56 9.06 -20.99 -0.89
C SER A 56 8.36 -20.21 -2.01
N VAL A 57 7.85 -19.00 -1.71
CA VAL A 57 7.22 -18.17 -2.74
C VAL A 57 8.24 -17.76 -3.81
N PRO A 58 7.84 -17.67 -5.10
CA PRO A 58 8.69 -17.19 -6.17
C PRO A 58 9.20 -15.77 -5.91
N LEU A 59 10.43 -15.47 -6.32
CA LEU A 59 11.03 -14.15 -6.13
C LEU A 59 10.16 -12.99 -6.66
N TRP A 60 9.42 -13.20 -7.75
CA TRP A 60 8.59 -12.15 -8.33
C TRP A 60 7.43 -11.73 -7.42
N THR A 61 6.90 -12.63 -6.57
CA THR A 61 5.81 -12.29 -5.65
C THR A 61 6.34 -11.41 -4.53
N ASP A 62 7.52 -11.73 -3.99
CA ASP A 62 8.18 -10.91 -2.98
C ASP A 62 8.53 -9.50 -3.51
N ILE A 63 9.00 -9.43 -4.76
CA ILE A 63 9.18 -8.14 -5.46
C ILE A 63 7.86 -7.39 -5.59
N ALA A 64 6.76 -8.05 -5.97
CA ALA A 64 5.45 -7.42 -6.09
C ALA A 64 4.94 -6.87 -4.75
N VAL A 65 5.09 -7.63 -3.65
CA VAL A 65 4.78 -7.18 -2.29
C VAL A 65 5.62 -5.96 -1.90
N GLY A 66 6.93 -6.01 -2.14
CA GLY A 66 7.83 -4.87 -1.92
C GLY A 66 7.40 -3.63 -2.68
N VAL A 67 7.06 -3.77 -3.98
CA VAL A 67 6.55 -2.67 -4.82
C VAL A 67 5.22 -2.13 -4.30
N ALA A 68 4.32 -2.99 -3.83
CA ALA A 68 3.04 -2.54 -3.27
C ALA A 68 3.24 -1.69 -2.01
N PHE A 69 4.09 -2.12 -1.08
CA PHE A 69 4.31 -1.40 0.18
C PHE A 69 5.13 -0.13 0.01
N TRP A 70 6.26 -0.20 -0.69
CA TRP A 70 7.07 0.99 -0.98
C TRP A 70 6.35 1.97 -1.89
N GLY A 71 5.58 1.47 -2.86
CA GLY A 71 4.73 2.28 -3.71
C GLY A 71 3.63 2.98 -2.89
N GLY A 72 2.97 2.28 -1.97
CA GLY A 72 2.00 2.90 -1.07
C GLY A 72 2.61 4.01 -0.21
N LEU A 73 3.81 3.79 0.34
CA LEU A 73 4.52 4.78 1.15
C LEU A 73 4.94 6.01 0.32
N LEU A 74 5.51 5.79 -0.86
CA LEU A 74 5.89 6.86 -1.79
C LEU A 74 4.67 7.62 -2.30
N GLY A 75 3.57 6.94 -2.60
CA GLY A 75 2.30 7.55 -2.98
C GLY A 75 1.76 8.47 -1.89
N ALA A 76 1.82 8.03 -0.62
CA ALA A 76 1.40 8.83 0.53
C ALA A 76 2.31 10.06 0.74
N ALA A 77 3.62 9.89 0.59
CA ALA A 77 4.57 11.00 0.64
C ALA A 77 4.29 12.02 -0.48
N LEU A 78 4.05 11.56 -1.70
CA LEU A 78 3.67 12.43 -2.82
C LEU A 78 2.34 13.14 -2.60
N LEU A 79 1.36 12.49 -1.97
CA LEU A 79 0.09 13.11 -1.58
C LEU A 79 0.31 14.25 -0.58
N LEU A 80 1.16 14.05 0.44
CA LEU A 80 1.54 15.09 1.40
C LEU A 80 2.30 16.25 0.72
N LEU A 81 3.13 15.93 -0.28
CA LEU A 81 3.79 16.92 -1.14
C LEU A 81 2.85 17.50 -2.22
N ARG A 82 1.59 17.06 -2.25
CA ARG A 82 0.55 17.49 -3.19
C ARG A 82 0.93 17.33 -4.65
N ARG A 83 1.59 16.23 -4.98
CA ARG A 83 2.03 15.88 -6.32
C ARG A 83 1.00 14.99 -7.02
N ARG A 84 0.59 15.35 -8.25
CA ARG A 84 -0.36 14.52 -9.04
C ARG A 84 0.15 13.12 -9.32
N GLN A 85 1.48 12.92 -9.30
CA GLN A 85 2.13 11.62 -9.43
C GLN A 85 1.67 10.62 -8.37
N ALA A 86 1.16 11.07 -7.21
CA ALA A 86 0.62 10.20 -6.17
C ALA A 86 -0.41 9.21 -6.72
N THR A 87 -1.30 9.66 -7.62
CA THR A 87 -2.30 8.79 -8.25
C THR A 87 -1.66 7.62 -9.02
N MET A 88 -0.63 7.90 -9.81
CA MET A 88 0.05 6.87 -10.61
C MET A 88 0.80 5.88 -9.73
N VAL A 89 1.49 6.39 -8.70
CA VAL A 89 2.26 5.54 -7.78
C VAL A 89 1.35 4.61 -6.97
N PHE A 90 0.22 5.11 -6.45
CA PHE A 90 -0.76 4.25 -5.78
C PHE A 90 -1.40 3.23 -6.73
N ALA A 91 -1.64 3.59 -7.99
CA ALA A 91 -2.16 2.65 -8.98
C ALA A 91 -1.16 1.52 -9.29
N VAL A 92 0.14 1.82 -9.40
CA VAL A 92 1.19 0.81 -9.55
C VAL A 92 1.26 -0.10 -8.32
N ALA A 93 1.20 0.48 -7.11
CA ALA A 93 1.15 -0.29 -5.88
C ALA A 93 -0.06 -1.23 -5.80
N LEU A 94 -1.23 -0.75 -6.23
CA LEU A 94 -2.45 -1.56 -6.33
C LEU A 94 -2.30 -2.73 -7.30
N ILE A 95 -1.73 -2.50 -8.48
CA ILE A 95 -1.49 -3.57 -9.46
C ILE A 95 -0.52 -4.63 -8.89
N ALA A 96 0.53 -4.20 -8.21
CA ALA A 96 1.48 -5.11 -7.58
C ALA A 96 0.83 -5.95 -6.46
N MET A 97 -0.01 -5.33 -5.62
CA MET A 97 -0.79 -6.02 -4.59
C MET A 97 -1.78 -7.03 -5.19
N LEU A 98 -2.43 -6.68 -6.31
CA LEU A 98 -3.33 -7.59 -7.01
C LEU A 98 -2.57 -8.79 -7.61
N ALA A 99 -1.34 -8.58 -8.11
CA ALA A 99 -0.51 -9.65 -8.63
C ALA A 99 -0.10 -10.66 -7.54
N ASP A 100 0.34 -10.17 -6.37
CA ASP A 100 0.64 -11.02 -5.21
C ASP A 100 -0.61 -11.77 -4.72
N THR A 101 -1.74 -11.06 -4.58
CA THR A 101 -3.00 -11.68 -4.15
C THR A 101 -3.46 -12.75 -5.16
N ALA A 102 -3.30 -12.52 -6.46
CA ALA A 102 -3.62 -13.53 -7.46
C ALA A 102 -2.78 -14.80 -7.32
N TYR A 103 -1.50 -14.67 -6.97
CA TYR A 103 -0.64 -15.81 -6.68
C TYR A 103 -1.11 -16.59 -5.44
N VAL A 104 -1.36 -15.87 -4.34
CA VAL A 104 -1.82 -16.45 -3.06
C VAL A 104 -3.13 -17.22 -3.23
N HIS A 105 -4.05 -16.71 -4.05
CA HIS A 105 -5.41 -17.25 -4.19
C HIS A 105 -5.59 -18.29 -5.30
N PHE A 106 -4.84 -18.19 -6.40
CA PHE A 106 -5.09 -18.98 -7.62
C PHE A 106 -3.91 -19.82 -8.07
N MET A 107 -2.70 -19.53 -7.61
CA MET A 107 -1.47 -20.17 -8.11
C MET A 107 -0.69 -20.92 -7.02
N SER A 108 -1.19 -20.91 -5.78
CA SER A 108 -0.54 -21.52 -4.63
C SER A 108 -1.58 -22.01 -3.61
N HIS A 109 -1.11 -22.74 -2.59
CA HIS A 109 -1.92 -23.12 -1.43
C HIS A 109 -1.91 -22.04 -0.33
N GLY A 110 -1.56 -20.80 -0.69
CA GLY A 110 -1.37 -19.71 0.26
C GLY A 110 -2.65 -19.38 1.01
N ARG A 111 -3.80 -19.43 0.36
CA ARG A 111 -5.11 -19.19 0.99
C ARG A 111 -5.42 -20.20 2.10
N GLU A 112 -5.14 -21.47 1.88
CA GLU A 112 -5.38 -22.55 2.84
C GLU A 112 -4.40 -22.46 4.02
N ILE A 113 -3.14 -22.06 3.76
CA ILE A 113 -2.09 -21.96 4.78
C ILE A 113 -2.24 -20.68 5.62
N MET A 114 -2.48 -19.52 4.99
CA MET A 114 -2.66 -18.23 5.67
C MET A 114 -4.02 -18.10 6.38
N GLY A 115 -4.98 -18.95 6.00
CA GLY A 115 -6.32 -18.99 6.57
C GLY A 115 -7.15 -17.71 6.35
N PRO A 116 -8.32 -17.62 6.99
CA PRO A 116 -9.26 -16.51 6.80
C PRO A 116 -8.68 -15.14 7.18
N VAL A 117 -7.80 -15.08 8.17
CA VAL A 117 -7.20 -13.83 8.65
C VAL A 117 -6.23 -13.26 7.61
N GLY A 118 -5.34 -14.09 7.04
CA GLY A 118 -4.42 -13.62 5.99
C GLY A 118 -5.15 -13.19 4.72
N VAL A 119 -6.20 -13.91 4.34
CA VAL A 119 -7.08 -13.51 3.22
C VAL A 119 -7.74 -12.16 3.48
N ALA A 120 -8.31 -11.97 4.68
CA ALA A 120 -8.94 -10.71 5.05
C ALA A 120 -7.95 -9.54 4.99
N LEU A 121 -6.72 -9.74 5.49
CA LEU A 121 -5.67 -8.72 5.44
C LEU A 121 -5.30 -8.33 4.00
N GLY A 122 -5.14 -9.31 3.09
CA GLY A 122 -4.88 -9.04 1.68
C GLY A 122 -5.99 -8.21 1.02
N LEU A 123 -7.25 -8.54 1.29
CA LEU A 123 -8.40 -7.78 0.79
C LEU A 123 -8.47 -6.36 1.36
N ILE A 124 -8.13 -6.18 2.65
CA ILE A 124 -8.04 -4.86 3.28
C ILE A 124 -6.96 -4.01 2.61
N LEU A 125 -5.78 -4.58 2.36
CA LEU A 125 -4.68 -3.89 1.67
C LEU A 125 -5.09 -3.41 0.28
N ILE A 126 -5.76 -4.26 -0.50
CA ILE A 126 -6.35 -3.89 -1.80
C ILE A 126 -7.35 -2.75 -1.63
N GLY A 127 -8.29 -2.87 -0.69
CA GLY A 127 -9.32 -1.86 -0.45
C GLY A 127 -8.73 -0.49 -0.08
N VAL A 128 -7.70 -0.48 0.76
CA VAL A 128 -6.97 0.74 1.14
C VAL A 128 -6.26 1.35 -0.06
N LEU A 129 -5.55 0.56 -0.87
CA LEU A 129 -4.87 1.05 -2.07
C LEU A 129 -5.86 1.61 -3.12
N ILE A 130 -7.04 0.99 -3.26
CA ILE A 130 -8.13 1.52 -4.08
C ILE A 130 -8.59 2.88 -3.54
N ALA A 131 -8.86 2.98 -2.24
CA ALA A 131 -9.31 4.22 -1.61
C ALA A 131 -8.27 5.35 -1.77
N GLN A 132 -6.99 5.05 -1.58
CA GLN A 132 -5.88 5.99 -1.76
C GLN A 132 -5.75 6.45 -3.22
N THR A 133 -5.82 5.51 -4.17
CA THR A 133 -5.77 5.81 -5.61
C THR A 133 -6.95 6.69 -6.02
N ALA A 134 -8.17 6.32 -5.62
CA ALA A 134 -9.40 7.04 -5.94
C ALA A 134 -9.41 8.45 -5.33
N TYR A 135 -8.98 8.59 -4.07
CA TYR A 135 -8.86 9.88 -3.40
C TYR A 135 -7.86 10.80 -4.12
N CYS A 136 -6.67 10.30 -4.46
CA CYS A 136 -5.68 11.09 -5.19
C CYS A 136 -6.20 11.48 -6.59
N ALA A 137 -6.84 10.56 -7.31
CA ALA A 137 -7.43 10.86 -8.62
C ALA A 137 -8.50 11.96 -8.53
N TRP A 138 -9.35 11.91 -7.50
CA TRP A 138 -10.37 12.92 -7.23
C TRP A 138 -9.74 14.29 -6.92
N MET A 139 -8.68 14.34 -6.12
CA MET A 139 -7.97 15.59 -5.80
C MET A 139 -7.21 16.18 -6.99
N SER A 140 -6.59 15.32 -7.81
CA SER A 140 -5.93 15.74 -9.06
C SER A 140 -6.90 16.40 -10.02
N ARG A 141 -8.09 15.82 -10.21
CA ARG A 141 -9.15 16.39 -11.08
C ARG A 141 -9.67 17.74 -10.60
N ARG A 142 -9.56 18.04 -9.30
CA ARG A 142 -9.95 19.32 -8.69
C ARG A 142 -8.81 20.35 -8.65
N GLY A 143 -7.61 20.02 -9.16
CA GLY A 143 -6.44 20.89 -9.11
C GLY A 143 -5.89 21.10 -7.70
N LEU A 144 -6.25 20.25 -6.74
CA LEU A 144 -5.85 20.37 -5.33
C LEU A 144 -4.52 19.66 -5.05
N ILE A 145 -4.09 18.76 -5.94
CA ILE A 145 -2.71 18.26 -6.05
C ILE A 145 -2.27 18.44 -7.51
N VAL A 146 -1.00 18.82 -7.74
CA VAL A 146 -0.49 19.36 -9.01
C VAL A 146 0.65 18.53 -9.57
#